data_AF-A0A944MZZ9-F1
#
_entry.id   AF-A0A944MZZ9-F1
#
_cell.length_a   1.000
_cell.length_b   1.000
_cell.length_c   1.000
_cell.angle_alpha   90.00
_cell.angle_beta   90.00
_cell.angle_gamma   90.00
#
_symmetry.space_group_name_H-M   'P 1'
#
loop_
_entity.id
_entity.type
_entity.pdbx_description
1 polymer ?
#
loop_
_entity_poly.entity_id
_entity_poly.type
_entity_poly.pdbx_seq_one_letter_code
_entity_poly.pdbx_strand_id
1 'polypeptide(L)'
;KDTRDVIEDACRIVRTWGDGYGYLLVATGRAEAMADPMLNAWDAAAVAVVVCEAGGTFTDWQGIQTIDGGDGLATNGAVHNDLLRLLAPAAIRDK
;
A
#
# COMPACT_ATOMS: atom_id res chain seq x y z
N LYS A 1 19.66 1.79 5.96
CA LYS A 1 18.38 2.41 6.33
C LYS A 1 17.34 1.33 6.31
N ASP A 2 16.44 1.33 7.29
CA ASP A 2 15.29 0.44 7.26
C ASP A 2 14.38 0.84 6.08
N THR A 3 13.57 -0.09 5.57
CA THR A 3 12.62 0.18 4.48
C THR A 3 11.68 1.32 4.83
N ARG A 4 11.28 1.38 6.11
CA ARG A 4 10.51 2.50 6.66
C ARG A 4 11.20 3.84 6.46
N ASP A 5 12.47 3.96 6.84
CA ASP A 5 13.24 5.22 6.72
C ASP A 5 13.30 5.69 5.25
N VAL A 6 13.48 4.73 4.33
CA VAL A 6 13.57 5.03 2.89
C VAL A 6 12.27 5.61 2.36
N ILE A 7 11.12 5.07 2.79
CA ILE A 7 9.79 5.56 2.41
C ILE A 7 9.50 6.90 3.08
N GLU A 8 9.83 7.03 4.37
CA GLU A 8 9.66 8.29 5.11
C GLU A 8 10.43 9.45 4.47
N ASP A 9 11.67 9.20 4.03
CA ASP A 9 12.49 10.19 3.33
C ASP A 9 11.96 10.53 1.93
N ALA A 10 11.29 9.60 1.26
CA ALA A 10 10.74 9.79 -0.09
C ALA A 10 9.39 10.53 -0.08
N CYS A 11 8.70 10.57 1.05
CA CYS A 11 7.37 11.15 1.19
C CYS A 11 7.41 12.54 1.83
N ARG A 12 6.62 13.48 1.30
CA ARG A 12 6.51 14.83 1.88
C ARG A 12 5.86 14.82 3.28
N ILE A 13 4.87 13.95 3.47
CA ILE A 13 4.11 13.81 4.71
C ILE A 13 3.87 12.32 4.92
N VAL A 14 4.20 11.82 6.12
CA VAL A 14 3.89 10.46 6.54
C VAL A 14 2.99 10.47 7.77
N ARG A 15 2.07 9.51 7.82
CA ARG A 15 1.22 9.19 8.96
C ARG A 15 1.27 7.67 9.17
N THR A 16 0.98 7.23 10.38
CA THR A 16 0.96 5.81 10.77
C THR A 16 -0.37 5.49 11.46
N TRP A 17 -0.63 4.20 11.69
CA TRP A 17 -1.88 3.69 12.31
C TRP A 17 -3.14 4.04 11.49
N GLY A 18 -3.04 3.89 10.16
CA GLY A 18 -4.15 4.17 9.25
C GLY A 18 -5.21 3.06 9.21
N ASP A 19 -4.79 1.80 9.28
CA ASP A 19 -5.67 0.62 9.17
C ASP A 19 -6.61 0.76 7.95
N GLY A 20 -7.85 0.24 8.01
CA GLY A 20 -8.85 0.43 6.96
C GLY A 20 -9.08 1.91 6.56
N TYR A 21 -8.93 2.87 7.49
CA TYR A 21 -9.11 4.29 7.19
C TYR A 21 -8.03 4.84 6.25
N GLY A 22 -6.80 4.34 6.31
CA GLY A 22 -5.71 4.71 5.41
C GLY A 22 -6.07 4.42 3.94
N TYR A 23 -6.64 3.24 3.68
CA TYR A 23 -7.14 2.88 2.35
C TYR A 23 -8.26 3.79 1.86
N LEU A 24 -9.18 4.19 2.74
CA LEU A 24 -10.27 5.12 2.39
C LEU A 24 -9.76 6.54 2.12
N LEU A 25 -8.68 6.97 2.78
CA LEU A 25 -8.01 8.22 2.44
C LEU A 25 -7.44 8.18 1.02
N VAL A 26 -6.86 7.04 0.59
CA VAL A 26 -6.42 6.83 -0.79
C VAL A 26 -7.60 6.87 -1.76
N ALA A 27 -8.63 6.05 -1.51
CA ALA A 27 -9.80 5.96 -2.37
C ALA A 27 -10.53 7.31 -2.54
N THR A 28 -10.44 8.20 -1.54
CA THR A 28 -11.07 9.53 -1.60
C THR A 28 -10.12 10.66 -1.99
N GLY A 29 -8.91 10.33 -2.46
CA GLY A 29 -7.92 11.28 -2.99
C GLY A 29 -7.29 12.19 -1.93
N ARG A 30 -7.34 11.81 -0.65
CA ARG A 30 -6.75 12.56 0.48
C ARG A 30 -5.34 12.08 0.84
N ALA A 31 -4.95 10.92 0.35
CA ALA A 31 -3.60 10.37 0.45
C ALA A 31 -3.21 9.72 -0.88
N GLU A 32 -1.94 9.75 -1.23
CA GLU A 32 -1.43 9.12 -2.44
C GLU A 32 -1.23 7.60 -2.29
N ALA A 33 -0.94 7.14 -1.07
CA ALA A 33 -0.67 5.74 -0.78
C ALA A 33 -0.96 5.32 0.67
N MET A 34 -1.24 4.03 0.86
CA MET A 34 -1.31 3.30 2.12
C MET A 34 -0.62 1.94 1.90
N ALA A 35 0.25 1.53 2.82
CA ALA A 35 0.96 0.27 2.74
C ALA A 35 0.92 -0.44 4.09
N ASP A 36 0.58 -1.74 4.08
CA ASP A 36 0.64 -2.61 5.25
C ASP A 36 1.62 -3.77 4.98
N PRO A 37 2.61 -3.99 5.88
CA PRO A 37 3.54 -5.13 5.77
C PRO A 37 2.89 -6.46 6.18
N MET A 38 1.77 -6.41 6.89
CA MET A 38 1.02 -7.58 7.36
C MET A 38 -0.47 -7.29 7.19
N LEU A 39 -1.10 -7.92 6.20
CA LEU A 39 -2.50 -7.69 5.88
C LEU A 39 -3.19 -9.03 5.58
N ASN A 40 -4.25 -9.34 6.33
CA ASN A 40 -5.04 -10.54 6.06
C ASN A 40 -6.07 -10.27 4.97
N ALA A 41 -6.50 -11.36 4.31
CA ALA A 41 -7.49 -11.28 3.25
C ALA A 41 -8.82 -10.64 3.69
N TRP A 42 -9.25 -10.87 4.93
CA TRP A 42 -10.50 -10.26 5.45
C TRP A 42 -10.37 -8.74 5.68
N ASP A 43 -9.17 -8.23 5.91
CA ASP A 43 -8.90 -6.78 6.01
C ASP A 43 -8.77 -6.17 4.59
N ALA A 44 -8.16 -6.89 3.66
CA ALA A 44 -7.94 -6.47 2.27
C ALA A 44 -9.21 -6.51 1.39
N ALA A 45 -10.12 -7.47 1.61
CA ALA A 45 -11.22 -7.78 0.69
C ALA A 45 -12.11 -6.56 0.38
N ALA A 46 -12.47 -5.78 1.40
CA ALA A 46 -13.32 -4.61 1.21
C ALA A 46 -12.55 -3.43 0.59
N VAL A 47 -11.34 -3.16 1.08
CA VAL A 47 -10.57 -1.98 0.67
C VAL A 47 -10.03 -2.12 -0.75
N ALA A 48 -9.66 -3.32 -1.19
CA ALA A 48 -9.17 -3.56 -2.55
C ALA A 48 -10.24 -3.17 -3.59
N VAL A 49 -11.50 -3.58 -3.39
CA VAL A 49 -12.61 -3.22 -4.28
C VAL A 49 -12.85 -1.72 -4.27
N VAL A 50 -12.93 -1.09 -3.09
CA VAL A 50 -13.19 0.35 -2.98
C VAL A 50 -12.09 1.18 -3.64
N VAL A 51 -10.82 0.84 -3.42
CA VAL A 51 -9.67 1.54 -4.02
C VAL A 51 -9.67 1.41 -5.54
N CYS A 52 -9.88 0.20 -6.07
CA CYS A 52 -9.89 -0.03 -7.51
C CYS A 52 -11.07 0.68 -8.20
N GLU A 53 -12.28 0.62 -7.64
CA GLU A 53 -13.46 1.31 -8.19
C GLU A 53 -13.36 2.84 -8.08
N ALA A 54 -12.58 3.36 -7.12
CA ALA A 54 -12.23 4.78 -7.05
C ALA A 54 -11.17 5.21 -8.09
N GLY A 55 -10.68 4.28 -8.91
CA GLY A 55 -9.64 4.52 -9.92
C GLY A 55 -8.21 4.40 -9.39
N GLY A 56 -8.03 3.92 -8.16
CA GLY A 56 -6.73 3.61 -7.57
C GLY A 56 -6.18 2.25 -7.99
N THR A 57 -5.11 1.82 -7.34
CA THR A 57 -4.47 0.52 -7.56
C THR A 57 -4.20 -0.15 -6.23
N PHE A 58 -4.57 -1.42 -6.10
CA PHE A 58 -4.30 -2.27 -4.94
C PHE A 58 -3.53 -3.52 -5.38
N THR A 59 -2.39 -3.80 -4.75
CA THR A 59 -1.57 -4.99 -4.97
C THR A 59 -0.93 -5.47 -3.68
N ASP A 60 -0.34 -6.66 -3.70
CA ASP A 60 0.73 -7.02 -2.78
C ASP A 60 2.03 -6.23 -3.09
N TRP A 61 3.06 -6.39 -2.27
CA TRP A 61 4.35 -5.70 -2.41
C TRP A 61 5.19 -6.26 -3.57
N GLN A 62 4.76 -7.35 -4.21
CA GLN A 62 5.34 -7.84 -5.47
C GLN A 62 4.62 -7.26 -6.70
N GLY A 63 3.60 -6.42 -6.50
CA GLY A 63 2.82 -5.80 -7.56
C GLY A 63 1.75 -6.73 -8.14
N ILE A 64 1.44 -7.85 -7.48
CA ILE A 64 0.37 -8.76 -7.90
C ILE A 64 -0.94 -8.25 -7.34
N GLN A 65 -1.95 -8.10 -8.20
CA GLN A 65 -3.30 -7.76 -7.78
C GLN A 65 -3.95 -8.97 -7.09
N THR A 66 -3.86 -9.02 -5.76
CA THR A 66 -4.41 -10.08 -4.91
C THR A 66 -4.76 -9.52 -3.54
N ILE A 67 -5.72 -10.15 -2.85
CA ILE A 67 -6.03 -9.87 -1.44
C ILE A 67 -5.34 -10.86 -0.48
N ASP A 68 -4.74 -11.92 -1.02
CA ASP A 68 -4.13 -13.03 -0.27
C ASP A 68 -2.59 -12.92 -0.21
N GLY A 69 -2.03 -11.73 -0.47
CA GLY A 69 -0.58 -11.51 -0.56
C GLY A 69 0.16 -11.60 0.77
N GLY A 70 -0.55 -11.42 1.90
CA GLY A 70 0.00 -11.31 3.25
C GLY A 70 0.48 -9.88 3.59
N ASP A 71 0.52 -9.01 2.60
CA ASP A 71 0.82 -7.58 2.68
C ASP A 71 -0.14 -6.82 1.74
N GLY A 72 -0.07 -5.50 1.75
CA GLY A 72 -0.91 -4.68 0.87
C GLY A 72 -0.31 -3.32 0.56
N LEU A 73 -0.57 -2.86 -0.66
CA LEU A 73 -0.23 -1.53 -1.16
C LEU A 73 -1.39 -0.97 -1.96
N ALA A 74 -2.03 0.06 -1.41
CA ALA A 74 -3.02 0.88 -2.11
C ALA A 74 -2.43 2.22 -2.51
N THR A 75 -2.70 2.67 -3.73
CA THR A 75 -2.24 3.97 -4.23
C THR A 75 -3.25 4.62 -5.16
N ASN A 76 -3.05 5.90 -5.47
CA ASN A 76 -3.75 6.59 -6.56
C ASN A 76 -3.32 6.16 -7.98
N GLY A 77 -2.54 5.08 -8.13
CA GLY A 77 -2.00 4.57 -9.38
C GLY A 77 -0.74 5.30 -9.86
N ALA A 78 -0.67 6.62 -9.73
CA ALA A 78 0.44 7.44 -10.24
C ALA A 78 1.78 7.13 -9.55
N VAL A 79 1.75 6.84 -8.24
CA VAL A 79 2.96 6.59 -7.44
C VAL A 79 3.25 5.11 -7.20
N HIS A 80 2.43 4.21 -7.77
CA HIS A 80 2.43 2.79 -7.42
C HIS A 80 3.78 2.10 -7.70
N ASN A 81 4.29 2.26 -8.92
CA ASN A 81 5.56 1.65 -9.33
C ASN A 81 6.77 2.21 -8.58
N ASP A 82 6.73 3.50 -8.21
CA ASP A 82 7.83 4.10 -7.46
C ASP A 82 7.86 3.54 -6.03
N LEU A 83 6.70 3.37 -5.39
CA LEU A 83 6.62 2.74 -4.07
C LEU A 83 7.00 1.27 -4.09
N LEU A 84 6.58 0.49 -5.10
CA LEU A 84 7.01 -0.90 -5.25
C LEU A 84 8.54 -1.02 -5.35
N ARG A 85 9.22 -0.11 -6.06
CA ARG A 85 10.69 -0.10 -6.13
C ARG A 85 11.33 0.18 -4.78
N LEU A 86 10.73 1.04 -3.95
CA LEU A 86 11.22 1.33 -2.60
C LEU A 86 10.94 0.18 -1.62
N LEU A 87 9.86 -0.58 -1.83
CA LEU A 87 9.46 -1.74 -1.02
C LEU A 87 10.18 -3.04 -1.42
N ALA A 88 10.70 -3.14 -2.64
CA ALA A 88 11.39 -4.33 -3.16
C ALA A 88 12.46 -4.95 -2.23
N PRO A 89 13.27 -4.18 -1.48
CA PRO A 89 14.23 -4.75 -0.52
C PRO A 89 13.58 -5.50 0.66
N ALA A 90 12.34 -5.15 1.03
CA ALA A 90 11.59 -5.79 2.11
C ALA A 90 10.71 -6.94 1.63
N ALA A 91 10.09 -6.80 0.45
CA ALA A 91 9.23 -7.82 -0.16
C ALA A 91 9.91 -9.19 -0.37
N ILE A 92 11.24 -9.23 -0.36
CA ILE A 92 12.05 -10.45 -0.56
C ILE A 92 12.45 -11.10 0.77
N ARG A 93 12.36 -10.38 1.91
CA ARG A 93 13.02 -10.79 3.15
C ARG A 93 12.20 -11.66 4.10
N ASP A 94 10.86 -11.65 4.01
CA ASP A 94 10.00 -12.28 5.02
C ASP A 94 8.80 -13.07 4.44
N LYS A 95 9.02 -13.87 3.39
CA LYS A 95 8.12 -15.00 3.04
C LYS A 95 8.73 -16.33 3.47
#